data_AF-A0A832RV56-F1
#
_entry.id   AF-A0A832RV56-F1
#
_cell.length_a   1.000
_cell.length_b   1.000
_cell.length_c   1.000
_cell.angle_alpha   90.00
_cell.angle_beta   90.00
_cell.angle_gamma   90.00
#
_symmetry.space_group_name_H-M   'P 1'
#
loop_
_entity.id
_entity.type
_entity.pdbx_description
1 polymer ?
#
loop_
_entity_poly.entity_id
_entity_poly.type
_entity_poly.pdbx_seq_one_letter_code
_entity_poly.pdbx_strand_id
1 'polypeptide(L)'
;MPVVTLYLDRLQKLVGRTTKTKIIDALPFLGLDIEEQTNEFIRVEYSPNRPDYATDVGISYGLQGLLGIKKGIVKLSIKKPAEKNLTIRTNPGLKKIRPYVLGLIAKNGNLDDEIIRQIIALQEDLHFGVGRKRKKASIGIHDLDNISLPLSYTLKPREHKFVPLLMKNEMTVSQILDETDTGKEYSSLLTDIKTVPMILDQKQNTISFPPIINSSLTSVSTKTRNLLVEVTGNEFEAVADTLAVIGITLQGLGFTLYDIKTDSRSSADSLKDRIISLEPNLVNQTLGIMLSAENICKMLKKCRLDATIKSKKILCKIPSYRFDILGPMDLVEEVALGYGIQNISTTLPPSTSIGQKSQTTQKLDELTQIMIGLGYTEALNSSLTNRQTLYDNTKRDPSKLIEVVESKSQEHTVLRDSILPGLLENLSTNIHESYPQKLFETGIIFTNDSPIKESISLACVSAHKESAYTEIKSILQSLLKTDANIECQTKTSTDPMLAKGKTADILVNGKKVGIIGEIDPQVIDNFKIRVPVSGFELVLSEFIV
;
A
#
# COMPACT_ATOMS: atom_id res chain seq x y z
N MET A 1 6.27 3.92 1.84
CA MET A 1 6.22 3.66 0.38
C MET A 1 7.68 3.51 -0.11
N PRO A 2 8.01 3.46 -1.41
CA PRO A 2 9.42 3.42 -1.84
C PRO A 2 10.19 4.67 -1.39
N VAL A 3 11.48 4.49 -1.05
CA VAL A 3 12.36 5.56 -0.54
C VAL A 3 13.63 5.63 -1.37
N VAL A 4 14.01 6.83 -1.80
CA VAL A 4 15.27 7.09 -2.53
C VAL A 4 16.17 8.03 -1.75
N THR A 5 17.48 7.76 -1.80
CA THR A 5 18.50 8.64 -1.21
C THR A 5 19.03 9.61 -2.27
N LEU A 6 19.00 10.90 -1.96
CA LEU A 6 19.39 11.99 -2.86
C LEU A 6 20.59 12.73 -2.29
N TYR A 7 21.75 12.55 -2.91
CA TYR A 7 22.95 13.33 -2.56
C TYR A 7 22.82 14.75 -3.10
N LEU A 8 22.91 15.74 -2.20
CA LEU A 8 22.56 17.13 -2.50
C LEU A 8 23.43 17.76 -3.60
N ASP A 9 24.73 17.48 -3.62
CA ASP A 9 25.63 18.00 -4.65
C ASP A 9 25.32 17.45 -6.03
N ARG A 10 24.94 16.17 -6.10
CA ARG A 10 24.59 15.49 -7.34
C ARG A 10 23.25 15.99 -7.85
N LEU A 11 22.24 16.04 -6.99
CA LEU A 11 20.92 16.58 -7.31
C LEU A 11 21.00 18.04 -7.76
N GLN A 12 21.79 18.88 -7.09
CA GLN A 12 21.97 20.28 -7.48
C GLN A 12 22.57 20.42 -8.88
N LYS A 13 23.57 19.60 -9.24
CA LYS A 13 24.13 19.57 -10.60
C LYS A 13 23.10 19.19 -11.65
N LEU A 14 22.24 18.20 -11.35
CA LEU A 14 21.16 17.77 -12.26
C LEU A 14 20.07 18.84 -12.41
N VAL A 15 19.65 19.46 -11.31
CA VAL A 15 18.61 20.50 -11.31
C VAL A 15 19.09 21.76 -12.03
N GLY A 16 20.35 22.16 -11.82
CA GLY A 16 20.97 23.32 -12.46
C GLY A 16 21.24 24.48 -11.48
N ARG A 17 21.25 25.71 -11.99
CA ARG A 17 21.64 26.91 -11.22
C ARG A 17 20.57 27.28 -10.17
N THR A 18 20.60 26.60 -9.03
CA THR A 18 19.80 26.89 -7.83
C THR A 18 20.58 26.55 -6.56
N THR A 19 20.11 27.01 -5.41
CA THR A 19 20.69 26.67 -4.09
C THR A 19 20.15 25.34 -3.58
N LYS A 20 20.94 24.63 -2.75
CA LYS A 20 20.46 23.43 -2.05
C LYS A 20 19.17 23.69 -1.27
N THR A 21 19.10 24.78 -0.50
CA THR A 21 17.89 25.16 0.27
C THR A 21 16.62 25.20 -0.59
N LYS A 22 16.64 25.92 -1.73
CA LYS A 22 15.52 25.93 -2.68
C LYS A 22 15.14 24.56 -3.25
N ILE A 23 16.11 23.64 -3.39
CA ILE A 23 15.80 22.27 -3.82
C ILE A 23 15.02 21.56 -2.71
N ILE A 24 15.52 21.63 -1.48
CA ILE A 24 14.92 20.99 -0.30
C ILE A 24 13.49 21.50 -0.10
N ASP A 25 13.32 22.82 -0.10
CA ASP A 25 12.01 23.47 0.08
C ASP A 25 11.01 23.09 -1.03
N ALA A 26 11.49 22.67 -2.20
CA ALA A 26 10.66 22.30 -3.34
C ALA A 26 10.28 20.80 -3.38
N LEU A 27 10.96 19.93 -2.62
CA LEU A 27 10.70 18.49 -2.62
C LEU A 27 9.25 18.15 -2.21
N PRO A 28 8.69 18.70 -1.10
CA PRO A 28 7.31 18.38 -0.71
C PRO A 28 6.26 18.76 -1.76
N PHE A 29 6.53 19.81 -2.54
CA PHE A 29 5.65 20.26 -3.62
C PHE A 29 5.71 19.38 -4.87
N LEU A 30 6.58 18.38 -4.93
CA LEU A 30 6.52 17.29 -5.90
C LEU A 30 5.78 16.06 -5.38
N GLY A 31 5.22 16.12 -4.17
CA GLY A 31 4.64 14.98 -3.47
C GLY A 31 5.70 14.03 -2.91
N LEU A 32 6.83 14.58 -2.45
CA LEU A 32 7.94 13.84 -1.86
C LEU A 32 8.00 14.13 -0.36
N ASP A 33 7.83 13.11 0.47
CA ASP A 33 7.91 13.24 1.92
C ASP A 33 9.36 13.05 2.38
N ILE A 34 9.86 13.95 3.21
CA ILE A 34 11.24 13.91 3.69
C ILE A 34 11.30 13.03 4.95
N GLU A 35 11.93 11.86 4.81
CA GLU A 35 12.14 10.89 5.90
C GLU A 35 13.38 11.24 6.74
N GLU A 36 14.43 11.71 6.07
CA GLU A 36 15.71 12.00 6.70
C GLU A 36 16.42 13.12 5.94
N GLN A 37 17.03 14.05 6.67
CA GLN A 37 17.81 15.13 6.09
C GLN A 37 19.15 15.28 6.83
N THR A 38 20.24 15.22 6.07
CA THR A 38 21.60 15.52 6.55
C THR A 38 22.21 16.66 5.73
N ASN A 39 23.45 17.05 6.03
CA ASN A 39 24.19 18.04 5.23
C ASN A 39 24.61 17.51 3.85
N GLU A 40 24.65 16.19 3.68
CA GLU A 40 25.16 15.53 2.46
C GLU A 40 24.04 14.97 1.59
N PHE A 41 23.02 14.36 2.20
CA PHE A 41 21.95 13.67 1.51
C PHE A 41 20.58 13.90 2.16
N ILE A 42 19.53 13.61 1.40
CA ILE A 42 18.14 13.56 1.86
C ILE A 42 17.52 12.25 1.42
N ARG A 43 16.77 11.61 2.31
CA ARG A 43 15.94 10.45 1.95
C ARG A 43 14.51 10.93 1.80
N VAL A 44 13.93 10.63 0.64
CA VAL A 44 12.55 11.00 0.34
C VAL A 44 11.73 9.78 -0.04
N GLU A 45 10.51 9.75 0.46
CA GLU A 45 9.46 8.85 0.04
C GLU A 45 8.74 9.43 -1.19
N TYR A 46 8.43 8.59 -2.18
CA TYR A 46 7.64 8.98 -3.36
C TYR A 46 6.48 8.04 -3.59
N SER A 47 5.48 8.58 -4.29
CA SER A 47 4.29 7.81 -4.64
C SER A 47 4.59 6.71 -5.67
N PRO A 48 4.13 5.46 -5.47
CA PRO A 48 4.32 4.35 -6.41
C PRO A 48 3.75 4.58 -7.82
N ASN A 49 2.84 5.54 -8.00
CA ASN A 49 2.38 5.94 -9.34
C ASN A 49 3.42 6.76 -10.12
N ARG A 50 4.45 7.29 -9.45
CA ARG A 50 5.55 8.07 -10.03
C ARG A 50 6.89 7.33 -9.92
N PRO A 51 7.04 6.12 -10.50
CA PRO A 51 8.31 5.41 -10.44
C PRO A 51 9.43 6.14 -11.18
N ASP A 52 9.12 7.14 -12.02
CA ASP A 52 10.14 8.06 -12.55
C ASP A 52 10.91 8.77 -11.42
N TYR A 53 10.32 8.95 -10.24
CA TYR A 53 11.00 9.52 -9.06
C TYR A 53 11.87 8.54 -8.26
N ALA A 54 12.01 7.29 -8.70
CA ALA A 54 12.92 6.33 -8.06
C ALA A 54 14.42 6.68 -8.20
N THR A 55 14.73 7.71 -8.99
CA THR A 55 16.11 8.17 -9.23
C THR A 55 16.22 9.67 -9.09
N ASP A 56 17.43 10.15 -8.80
CA ASP A 56 17.72 11.57 -8.72
C ASP A 56 17.50 12.31 -10.04
N VAL A 57 17.70 11.63 -11.17
CA VAL A 57 17.40 12.13 -12.52
C VAL A 57 15.93 12.48 -12.66
N GLY A 58 15.02 11.56 -12.34
CA GLY A 58 13.60 11.83 -12.52
C GLY A 58 13.07 12.89 -11.56
N ILE A 59 13.51 12.88 -10.30
CA ILE A 59 13.21 13.96 -9.35
C ILE A 59 13.77 15.30 -9.85
N SER A 60 14.97 15.32 -10.43
CA SER A 60 15.55 16.53 -10.98
C SER A 60 14.70 17.13 -12.11
N TYR A 61 14.04 16.31 -12.95
CA TYR A 61 13.14 16.81 -13.98
C TYR A 61 11.93 17.51 -13.37
N GLY A 62 11.31 16.95 -12.33
CA GLY A 62 10.23 17.59 -11.58
C GLY A 62 10.68 18.93 -11.00
N LEU A 63 11.82 18.95 -10.31
CA LEU A 63 12.38 20.14 -9.68
C LEU A 63 12.74 21.23 -10.69
N GLN A 64 13.36 20.87 -11.83
CA GLN A 64 13.66 21.81 -12.92
C GLN A 64 12.39 22.53 -13.40
N GLY A 65 11.29 21.79 -13.47
CA GLY A 65 9.97 22.28 -13.85
C GLY A 65 9.39 23.25 -12.84
N LEU A 66 9.28 22.80 -11.60
CA LEU A 66 8.67 23.55 -10.49
C LEU A 66 9.43 24.84 -10.17
N LEU A 67 10.77 24.76 -10.14
CA LEU A 67 11.66 25.92 -9.95
C LEU A 67 11.77 26.80 -11.20
N GLY A 68 11.12 26.42 -12.31
CA GLY A 68 11.06 27.19 -13.53
C GLY A 68 12.36 27.24 -14.35
N ILE A 69 13.34 26.39 -14.03
CA ILE A 69 14.65 26.28 -14.69
C ILE A 69 14.50 25.75 -16.11
N LYS A 70 13.73 24.66 -16.27
CA LYS A 70 13.34 24.12 -17.58
C LYS A 70 11.86 23.80 -17.53
N LYS A 71 11.11 24.18 -18.56
CA LYS A 71 9.67 23.93 -18.67
C LYS A 71 9.38 23.07 -19.91
N GLY A 72 8.15 22.54 -20.00
CA GLY A 72 7.71 21.70 -21.10
C GLY A 72 8.21 20.26 -21.00
N ILE A 73 7.78 19.43 -21.94
CA ILE A 73 8.04 17.98 -21.93
C ILE A 73 9.54 17.65 -22.01
N VAL A 74 10.01 16.68 -21.22
CA VAL A 74 11.29 16.02 -21.50
C VAL A 74 11.02 14.99 -22.60
N LYS A 75 11.48 15.23 -23.82
CA LYS A 75 11.27 14.28 -24.94
C LYS A 75 12.22 13.09 -24.79
N LEU A 76 11.67 11.88 -24.93
CA LEU A 76 12.47 10.66 -25.05
C LEU A 76 13.05 10.58 -26.47
N SER A 77 14.36 10.68 -26.60
CA SER A 77 15.08 10.70 -27.88
C SER A 77 15.74 9.37 -28.17
N ILE A 78 15.13 8.58 -29.05
CA ILE A 78 15.64 7.26 -29.45
C ILE A 78 16.09 7.34 -30.90
N LYS A 79 17.37 7.09 -31.15
CA LYS A 79 17.97 7.12 -32.49
C LYS A 79 17.71 5.80 -33.21
N LYS A 80 17.60 5.88 -34.54
CA LYS A 80 17.64 4.67 -35.37
C LYS A 80 19.06 4.09 -35.33
N PRO A 81 19.21 2.78 -35.15
CA PRO A 81 20.52 2.15 -35.21
C PRO A 81 21.12 2.23 -36.60
N ALA A 82 22.45 2.43 -36.69
CA ALA A 82 23.19 2.33 -37.95
C ALA A 82 23.31 0.86 -38.40
N GLU A 83 23.40 -0.06 -37.44
CA GLU A 83 23.57 -1.49 -37.67
C GLU A 83 22.21 -2.18 -37.82
N LYS A 84 22.08 -3.07 -38.82
CA LYS A 84 20.81 -3.77 -39.14
C LYS A 84 20.52 -4.99 -38.26
N ASN A 85 21.49 -5.46 -37.47
CA ASN A 85 21.39 -6.64 -36.60
C ASN A 85 20.81 -6.32 -35.21
N LEU A 86 20.40 -5.08 -34.95
CA LEU A 86 19.81 -4.63 -33.69
C LEU A 86 18.33 -5.04 -33.59
N THR A 87 18.13 -6.37 -33.49
CA THR A 87 16.81 -6.97 -33.47
C THR A 87 16.64 -8.06 -32.41
N ILE A 88 15.41 -8.22 -31.94
CA ILE A 88 14.95 -9.36 -31.12
C ILE A 88 13.98 -10.19 -31.94
N ARG A 89 14.41 -11.39 -32.34
CA ARG A 89 13.57 -12.35 -33.06
C ARG A 89 12.70 -13.12 -32.06
N THR A 90 11.40 -13.21 -32.33
CA THR A 90 10.40 -13.77 -31.42
C THR A 90 9.88 -15.11 -31.90
N ASN A 91 9.79 -16.08 -30.99
CA ASN A 91 9.17 -17.37 -31.25
C ASN A 91 7.62 -17.27 -31.16
N PRO A 92 6.85 -17.72 -32.17
CA PRO A 92 5.38 -17.69 -32.14
C PRO A 92 4.74 -18.40 -30.93
N GLY A 93 5.41 -19.41 -30.35
CA GLY A 93 4.94 -20.12 -29.16
C GLY A 93 4.82 -19.23 -27.92
N LEU A 94 5.54 -18.12 -27.87
CA LEU A 94 5.47 -17.16 -26.76
C LEU A 94 4.11 -16.47 -26.64
N LYS A 95 3.30 -16.46 -27.71
CA LYS A 95 1.96 -15.83 -27.69
C LYS A 95 1.05 -16.34 -26.58
N LYS A 96 1.23 -17.60 -26.16
CA LYS A 96 0.42 -18.26 -25.13
C LYS A 96 1.02 -18.18 -23.71
N ILE A 97 2.27 -17.72 -23.60
CA ILE A 97 3.04 -17.79 -22.35
C ILE A 97 3.42 -16.39 -21.87
N ARG A 98 4.11 -15.61 -22.72
CA ARG A 98 4.59 -14.26 -22.42
C ARG A 98 4.82 -13.49 -23.74
N PRO A 99 3.75 -12.97 -24.37
CA PRO A 99 3.72 -12.56 -25.78
C PRO A 99 4.58 -11.36 -26.14
N TYR A 100 4.85 -10.45 -25.21
CA TYR A 100 5.43 -9.15 -25.52
C TYR A 100 6.88 -9.07 -25.09
N VAL A 101 7.70 -8.47 -25.95
CA VAL A 101 9.07 -8.03 -25.66
C VAL A 101 9.28 -6.70 -26.35
N LEU A 102 9.88 -5.74 -25.66
CA LEU A 102 10.44 -4.51 -26.23
C LEU A 102 11.87 -4.34 -25.70
N GLY A 103 12.66 -3.49 -26.34
CA GLY A 103 14.01 -3.20 -25.85
C GLY A 103 14.58 -1.90 -26.38
N LEU A 104 15.67 -1.47 -25.75
CA LEU A 104 16.47 -0.33 -26.17
C LEU A 104 17.95 -0.59 -25.90
N ILE A 105 18.80 0.07 -26.65
CA ILE A 105 20.22 0.15 -26.34
C ILE A 105 20.54 1.53 -25.81
N ALA A 106 21.34 1.60 -24.76
CA ALA A 106 21.87 2.83 -24.20
C ALA A 106 23.41 2.79 -24.31
N LYS A 107 24.02 3.63 -25.16
CA LYS A 107 25.49 3.66 -25.37
C LYS A 107 26.15 4.84 -24.70
N ASN A 108 27.45 4.68 -24.42
CA ASN A 108 28.38 5.72 -23.96
C ASN A 108 27.98 6.39 -22.63
N GLY A 109 27.39 5.64 -21.70
CA GLY A 109 27.13 6.15 -20.36
C GLY A 109 28.31 5.94 -19.42
N ASN A 110 28.23 6.59 -18.27
CA ASN A 110 29.18 6.41 -17.18
C ASN A 110 28.43 5.95 -15.93
N LEU A 111 28.80 4.80 -15.38
CA LEU A 111 28.14 4.19 -14.24
C LEU A 111 29.07 4.25 -13.02
N ASP A 112 28.57 4.86 -11.95
CA ASP A 112 29.13 4.74 -10.61
C ASP A 112 28.23 3.83 -9.75
N ASP A 113 28.70 3.49 -8.55
CA ASP A 113 27.97 2.57 -7.66
C ASP A 113 26.58 3.10 -7.27
N GLU A 114 26.43 4.42 -7.15
CA GLU A 114 25.15 5.06 -6.81
C GLU A 114 24.16 5.00 -7.98
N ILE A 115 24.61 5.22 -9.22
CA ILE A 115 23.77 5.05 -10.42
C ILE A 115 23.31 3.60 -10.52
N ILE A 116 24.20 2.64 -10.32
CA ILE A 116 23.85 1.22 -10.37
C ILE A 116 22.79 0.90 -9.31
N ARG A 117 22.99 1.38 -8.07
CA ARG A 117 22.00 1.23 -6.99
C ARG A 117 20.64 1.82 -7.37
N GLN A 118 20.60 3.03 -7.91
CA GLN A 118 19.34 3.68 -8.30
C GLN A 118 18.66 2.98 -9.49
N ILE A 119 19.43 2.46 -10.46
CA ILE A 119 18.88 1.65 -11.55
C ILE A 119 18.25 0.35 -11.01
N ILE A 120 18.88 -0.30 -10.03
CA ILE A 120 18.33 -1.51 -9.38
C ILE A 120 17.05 -1.15 -8.62
N ALA A 121 17.04 -0.08 -7.82
CA ALA A 121 15.85 0.36 -7.10
C ALA A 121 14.69 0.68 -8.06
N LEU A 122 14.96 1.44 -9.13
CA LEU A 122 13.98 1.71 -10.19
C LEU A 122 13.44 0.41 -10.81
N GLN A 123 14.31 -0.57 -11.07
CA GLN A 123 13.93 -1.86 -11.63
C GLN A 123 12.98 -2.61 -10.68
N GLU A 124 13.29 -2.65 -9.38
CA GLU A 124 12.48 -3.30 -8.36
C GLU A 124 11.11 -2.63 -8.22
N ASP A 125 11.05 -1.30 -8.16
CA ASP A 125 9.79 -0.57 -8.08
C ASP A 125 8.90 -0.79 -9.29
N LEU A 126 9.50 -0.77 -10.49
CA LEU A 126 8.77 -1.06 -11.72
C LEU A 126 8.28 -2.51 -11.73
N HIS A 127 9.04 -3.47 -11.18
CA HIS A 127 8.58 -4.87 -11.04
C HIS A 127 7.39 -4.98 -10.07
N PHE A 128 7.41 -4.29 -8.93
CA PHE A 128 6.35 -4.33 -7.93
C PHE A 128 5.10 -3.55 -8.38
N GLY A 129 5.27 -2.33 -8.87
CA GLY A 129 4.22 -1.42 -9.31
C GLY A 129 3.61 -1.84 -10.65
N VAL A 130 4.14 -1.27 -11.75
CA VAL A 130 3.63 -1.49 -13.12
C VAL A 130 3.65 -2.98 -13.49
N GLY A 131 4.72 -3.68 -13.11
CA GLY A 131 4.93 -5.09 -13.37
C GLY A 131 4.05 -6.03 -12.54
N ARG A 132 3.40 -5.56 -11.45
CA ARG A 132 2.60 -6.38 -10.51
C ARG A 132 3.34 -7.64 -10.06
N LYS A 133 4.47 -7.46 -9.36
CA LYS A 133 5.41 -8.53 -9.01
C LYS A 133 5.82 -9.33 -10.25
N ARG A 134 6.27 -8.63 -11.29
CA ARG A 134 6.73 -9.17 -12.58
C ARG A 134 5.70 -9.90 -13.46
N LYS A 135 4.48 -10.11 -12.97
CA LYS A 135 3.38 -10.78 -13.68
C LYS A 135 3.05 -10.10 -15.02
N LYS A 136 2.95 -8.78 -15.03
CA LYS A 136 2.59 -7.97 -16.21
C LYS A 136 3.81 -7.61 -17.06
N ALA A 137 4.91 -7.20 -16.44
CA ALA A 137 6.15 -6.82 -17.10
C ALA A 137 7.36 -7.16 -16.21
N SER A 138 8.47 -7.59 -16.82
CA SER A 138 9.76 -7.86 -16.17
C SER A 138 10.87 -7.28 -17.01
N ILE A 139 11.92 -6.80 -16.34
CA ILE A 139 13.00 -6.00 -16.91
C ILE A 139 14.30 -6.78 -16.81
N GLY A 140 15.08 -6.79 -17.89
CA GLY A 140 16.47 -7.18 -17.91
C GLY A 140 17.35 -6.00 -18.34
N ILE A 141 18.36 -5.70 -17.54
CA ILE A 141 19.40 -4.70 -17.85
C ILE A 141 20.72 -5.44 -17.91
N HIS A 142 21.42 -5.27 -19.03
CA HIS A 142 22.53 -6.13 -19.42
C HIS A 142 23.72 -5.30 -19.92
N ASP A 143 24.94 -5.76 -19.62
CA ASP A 143 26.14 -5.28 -20.30
C ASP A 143 26.11 -5.70 -21.78
N LEU A 144 25.94 -4.73 -22.68
CA LEU A 144 25.83 -4.97 -24.11
C LEU A 144 27.13 -5.54 -24.69
N ASP A 145 28.28 -5.16 -24.14
CA ASP A 145 29.58 -5.49 -24.73
C ASP A 145 29.89 -7.00 -24.63
N ASN A 146 29.17 -7.72 -23.75
CA ASN A 146 29.23 -9.17 -23.59
C ASN A 146 28.18 -9.94 -24.43
N ILE A 147 27.42 -9.26 -25.29
CA ILE A 147 26.29 -9.84 -26.04
C ILE A 147 26.56 -9.87 -27.54
N SER A 148 26.31 -11.01 -28.18
CA SER A 148 26.38 -11.14 -29.65
C SER A 148 24.99 -10.96 -30.28
N LEU A 149 24.77 -9.89 -31.04
CA LEU A 149 23.49 -9.61 -31.71
C LEU A 149 23.37 -10.33 -33.08
N PRO A 150 22.15 -10.69 -33.56
CA PRO A 150 20.83 -10.38 -33.01
C PRO A 150 20.42 -11.31 -31.86
N LEU A 151 19.40 -10.90 -31.09
CA LEU A 151 18.83 -11.69 -30.02
C LEU A 151 17.68 -12.58 -30.50
N SER A 152 17.43 -13.66 -29.77
CA SER A 152 16.26 -14.52 -29.92
C SER A 152 15.50 -14.64 -28.60
N TYR A 153 14.27 -14.16 -28.59
CA TYR A 153 13.29 -14.44 -27.54
C TYR A 153 12.53 -15.70 -27.92
N THR A 154 12.80 -16.79 -27.20
CA THR A 154 12.36 -18.14 -27.57
C THR A 154 11.90 -18.94 -26.35
N LEU A 155 11.53 -20.21 -26.58
CA LEU A 155 11.16 -21.17 -25.55
C LEU A 155 12.28 -22.19 -25.36
N LYS A 156 12.62 -22.50 -24.11
CA LYS A 156 13.58 -23.55 -23.75
C LYS A 156 12.96 -24.54 -22.78
N PRO A 157 13.40 -25.81 -22.80
CA PRO A 157 12.93 -26.81 -21.85
C PRO A 157 13.57 -26.56 -20.47
N ARG A 158 12.99 -27.14 -19.40
CA ARG A 158 13.44 -26.89 -18.02
C ARG A 158 14.82 -27.49 -17.69
N GLU A 159 15.33 -28.34 -18.57
CA GLU A 159 16.66 -28.95 -18.51
C GLU A 159 17.75 -28.03 -19.11
N HIS A 160 17.37 -26.93 -19.77
CA HIS A 160 18.33 -25.95 -20.30
C HIS A 160 19.18 -25.38 -19.16
N LYS A 161 20.50 -25.25 -19.39
CA LYS A 161 21.47 -24.80 -18.40
C LYS A 161 22.06 -23.45 -18.75
N PHE A 162 22.32 -22.64 -17.73
CA PHE A 162 23.15 -21.44 -17.80
C PHE A 162 23.63 -21.04 -16.41
N VAL A 163 24.53 -20.07 -16.31
CA VAL A 163 24.99 -19.53 -15.02
C VAL A 163 24.11 -18.32 -14.64
N PRO A 164 23.19 -18.44 -13.67
CA PRO A 164 22.31 -17.34 -13.28
C PRO A 164 23.08 -16.22 -12.56
N LEU A 165 22.47 -15.03 -12.49
CA LEU A 165 23.04 -13.85 -11.86
C LEU A 165 23.53 -14.15 -10.43
N LEU A 166 24.68 -13.59 -10.05
CA LEU A 166 25.36 -13.80 -8.76
C LEU A 166 25.83 -15.23 -8.47
N MET A 167 25.65 -16.18 -9.38
CA MET A 167 26.15 -17.55 -9.25
C MET A 167 27.40 -17.78 -10.10
N LYS A 168 28.14 -18.86 -9.78
CA LYS A 168 29.38 -19.25 -10.48
C LYS A 168 29.24 -20.51 -11.34
N ASN A 169 28.29 -21.37 -10.99
CA ASN A 169 28.12 -22.68 -11.63
C ASN A 169 26.87 -22.69 -12.51
N GLU A 170 26.89 -23.51 -13.56
CA GLU A 170 25.70 -23.74 -14.37
C GLU A 170 24.62 -24.46 -13.55
N MET A 171 23.39 -23.98 -13.70
CA MET A 171 22.20 -24.58 -13.12
C MET A 171 21.17 -24.83 -14.22
N THR A 172 20.42 -25.92 -14.09
CA THR A 172 19.22 -26.12 -14.92
C THR A 172 18.13 -25.11 -14.54
N VAL A 173 17.22 -24.82 -15.46
CA VAL A 173 16.04 -24.00 -15.16
C VAL A 173 15.24 -24.54 -13.97
N SER A 174 15.07 -25.86 -13.86
CA SER A 174 14.40 -26.46 -12.68
C SER A 174 15.11 -26.12 -11.37
N GLN A 175 16.43 -26.33 -11.31
CA GLN A 175 17.22 -25.97 -10.12
C GLN A 175 17.15 -24.48 -9.81
N ILE A 176 17.13 -23.61 -10.83
CA ILE A 176 16.99 -22.17 -10.62
C ILE A 176 15.66 -21.86 -9.92
N LEU A 177 14.56 -22.46 -10.37
CA LEU A 177 13.23 -22.25 -9.80
C LEU A 177 13.12 -22.75 -8.36
N ASP A 178 13.77 -23.88 -8.06
CA ASP A 178 13.62 -24.56 -6.76
C ASP A 178 14.65 -24.09 -5.71
N GLU A 179 15.85 -23.68 -6.13
CA GLU A 179 16.98 -23.43 -5.22
C GLU A 179 17.26 -21.93 -5.00
N THR A 180 17.07 -21.07 -6.02
CA THR A 180 17.37 -19.63 -5.90
C THR A 180 16.25 -18.86 -5.23
N ASP A 181 16.57 -17.80 -4.49
CA ASP A 181 15.58 -16.95 -3.83
C ASP A 181 14.59 -16.34 -4.83
N THR A 182 15.11 -15.80 -5.94
CA THR A 182 14.28 -15.26 -7.04
C THR A 182 13.44 -16.34 -7.71
N GLY A 183 13.95 -17.57 -7.80
CA GLY A 183 13.22 -18.71 -8.33
C GLY A 183 12.01 -19.03 -7.46
N LYS A 184 12.24 -19.20 -6.17
CA LYS A 184 11.18 -19.51 -5.19
C LYS A 184 10.10 -18.43 -5.16
N GLU A 185 10.51 -17.16 -5.16
CA GLU A 185 9.59 -16.02 -5.10
C GLU A 185 8.67 -15.94 -6.33
N TYR A 186 9.21 -16.16 -7.54
CA TYR A 186 8.50 -15.91 -8.81
C TYR A 186 8.10 -17.18 -9.58
N SER A 187 8.43 -18.38 -9.07
CA SER A 187 8.13 -19.68 -9.72
C SER A 187 6.66 -19.86 -10.06
N SER A 188 5.76 -19.34 -9.21
CA SER A 188 4.31 -19.40 -9.38
C SER A 188 3.80 -18.74 -10.68
N LEU A 189 4.60 -17.82 -11.26
CA LEU A 189 4.30 -17.17 -12.55
C LEU A 189 4.48 -18.12 -13.75
N LEU A 190 5.18 -19.25 -13.56
CA LEU A 190 5.51 -20.24 -14.58
C LEU A 190 4.98 -21.64 -14.21
N THR A 191 3.92 -21.71 -13.41
CA THR A 191 3.25 -22.97 -13.05
C THR A 191 2.65 -23.61 -14.31
N ASP A 192 2.74 -24.94 -14.42
CA ASP A 192 2.12 -25.76 -15.48
C ASP A 192 2.64 -25.60 -16.92
N ILE A 193 3.77 -24.90 -17.13
CA ILE A 193 4.42 -24.82 -18.46
C ILE A 193 5.66 -25.71 -18.56
N LYS A 194 5.69 -26.56 -19.60
CA LYS A 194 6.81 -27.49 -19.90
C LYS A 194 8.03 -26.78 -20.49
N THR A 195 7.82 -25.67 -21.19
CA THR A 195 8.86 -24.84 -21.74
C THR A 195 8.72 -23.42 -21.20
N VAL A 196 9.85 -22.77 -21.01
CA VAL A 196 9.94 -21.44 -20.38
C VAL A 196 10.48 -20.40 -21.36
N PRO A 197 10.06 -19.13 -21.24
CA PRO A 197 10.59 -18.05 -22.07
C PRO A 197 12.07 -17.79 -21.74
N MET A 198 12.88 -17.53 -22.77
CA MET A 198 14.33 -17.32 -22.64
C MET A 198 14.79 -16.32 -23.71
N ILE A 199 15.70 -15.41 -23.34
CA ILE A 199 16.40 -14.56 -24.31
C ILE A 199 17.82 -15.10 -24.51
N LEU A 200 18.17 -15.37 -25.76
CA LEU A 200 19.48 -15.86 -26.17
C LEU A 200 20.15 -14.89 -27.14
N ASP A 201 21.47 -14.90 -27.15
CA ASP A 201 22.26 -14.17 -28.15
C ASP A 201 22.51 -14.99 -29.42
N GLN A 202 23.20 -14.41 -30.40
CA GLN A 202 23.54 -15.06 -31.67
C GLN A 202 24.39 -16.33 -31.46
N LYS A 203 25.21 -16.37 -30.40
CA LYS A 203 26.05 -17.52 -30.04
C LYS A 203 25.31 -18.55 -29.19
N GLN A 204 24.00 -18.39 -28.99
CA GLN A 204 23.14 -19.24 -28.15
C GLN A 204 23.45 -19.19 -26.66
N ASN A 205 24.17 -18.15 -26.19
CA ASN A 205 24.33 -17.90 -24.76
C ASN A 205 23.03 -17.38 -24.17
N THR A 206 22.67 -17.82 -22.96
CA THR A 206 21.53 -17.26 -22.23
C THR A 206 21.84 -15.84 -21.74
N ILE A 207 20.95 -14.90 -22.06
CA ILE A 207 20.99 -13.50 -21.63
C ILE A 207 20.07 -13.29 -20.43
N SER A 208 18.81 -13.74 -20.53
CA SER A 208 17.85 -13.71 -19.43
C SER A 208 16.87 -14.87 -19.50
N PHE A 209 16.35 -15.25 -18.34
CA PHE A 209 15.22 -16.16 -18.15
C PHE A 209 14.05 -15.38 -17.53
N PRO A 210 13.24 -14.66 -18.33
CA PRO A 210 12.12 -13.90 -17.80
C PRO A 210 11.00 -14.79 -17.23
N PRO A 211 10.21 -14.33 -16.24
CA PRO A 211 10.44 -13.14 -15.42
C PRO A 211 11.38 -13.38 -14.22
N ILE A 212 12.17 -14.47 -14.23
CA ILE A 212 12.84 -15.00 -13.04
C ILE A 212 14.19 -14.32 -12.78
N ILE A 213 15.18 -14.49 -13.67
CA ILE A 213 16.56 -14.07 -13.40
C ILE A 213 17.35 -13.82 -14.69
N ASN A 214 18.35 -12.94 -14.61
CA ASN A 214 19.29 -12.67 -15.69
C ASN A 214 20.50 -13.64 -15.63
N SER A 215 21.28 -13.69 -16.71
CA SER A 215 22.54 -14.41 -16.74
C SER A 215 23.66 -13.63 -16.06
N SER A 216 24.60 -14.32 -15.42
CA SER A 216 25.82 -13.70 -14.87
C SER A 216 26.72 -13.10 -15.96
N LEU A 217 26.68 -13.65 -17.18
CA LEU A 217 27.45 -13.22 -18.35
C LEU A 217 27.26 -11.74 -18.67
N THR A 218 26.07 -11.22 -18.43
CA THR A 218 25.66 -9.87 -18.80
C THR A 218 25.48 -8.94 -17.61
N SER A 219 26.10 -9.29 -16.47
CA SER A 219 26.08 -8.47 -15.27
C SER A 219 26.63 -7.06 -15.52
N VAL A 220 25.93 -6.07 -14.97
CA VAL A 220 26.31 -4.66 -15.10
C VAL A 220 27.25 -4.29 -13.95
N SER A 221 28.30 -3.52 -14.27
CA SER A 221 29.26 -3.01 -13.30
C SER A 221 29.63 -1.56 -13.59
N THR A 222 30.45 -0.94 -12.73
CA THR A 222 31.01 0.40 -12.96
C THR A 222 31.92 0.49 -14.19
N LYS A 223 32.33 -0.65 -14.77
CA LYS A 223 33.10 -0.72 -16.03
C LYS A 223 32.20 -0.73 -17.27
N THR A 224 30.94 -1.10 -17.12
CA THR A 224 29.97 -1.17 -18.22
C THR A 224 29.74 0.23 -18.80
N ARG A 225 29.74 0.34 -20.12
CA ARG A 225 29.52 1.61 -20.85
C ARG A 225 28.32 1.58 -21.76
N ASN A 226 27.95 0.38 -22.20
CA ASN A 226 26.84 0.15 -23.11
C ASN A 226 25.88 -0.84 -22.46
N LEU A 227 24.61 -0.46 -22.41
CA LEU A 227 23.55 -1.27 -21.83
C LEU A 227 22.58 -1.74 -22.91
N LEU A 228 22.16 -2.99 -22.79
CA LEU A 228 20.95 -3.51 -23.41
C LEU A 228 19.88 -3.55 -22.33
N VAL A 229 18.73 -2.92 -22.60
CA VAL A 229 17.53 -3.06 -21.79
C VAL A 229 16.51 -3.83 -22.59
N GLU A 230 15.96 -4.86 -21.99
CA GLU A 230 14.76 -5.54 -22.44
C GLU A 230 13.64 -5.35 -21.40
N VAL A 231 12.41 -5.43 -21.88
CA VAL A 231 11.25 -5.61 -21.04
C VAL A 231 10.34 -6.65 -21.70
N THR A 232 10.00 -7.70 -20.98
CA THR A 232 9.09 -8.76 -21.44
C THR A 232 7.83 -8.80 -20.58
N GLY A 233 6.70 -9.24 -21.13
CA GLY A 233 5.45 -9.16 -20.39
C GLY A 233 4.24 -9.85 -21.03
N ASN A 234 3.19 -9.88 -20.23
CA ASN A 234 1.86 -10.35 -20.62
C ASN A 234 0.92 -9.22 -21.02
N GLU A 235 1.22 -7.99 -20.61
CA GLU A 235 0.45 -6.80 -20.97
C GLU A 235 1.34 -5.81 -21.71
N PHE A 236 0.94 -5.44 -22.92
CA PHE A 236 1.75 -4.60 -23.80
C PHE A 236 2.00 -3.20 -23.22
N GLU A 237 0.95 -2.55 -22.68
CA GLU A 237 1.07 -1.22 -22.09
C GLU A 237 2.05 -1.21 -20.92
N ALA A 238 1.96 -2.21 -20.02
CA ALA A 238 2.90 -2.34 -18.90
C ALA A 238 4.36 -2.49 -19.37
N VAL A 239 4.59 -3.21 -20.47
CA VAL A 239 5.92 -3.37 -21.08
C VAL A 239 6.41 -2.04 -21.67
N ALA A 240 5.55 -1.32 -22.40
CA ALA A 240 5.87 -0.03 -23.01
C ALA A 240 6.13 1.06 -21.96
N ASP A 241 5.26 1.20 -20.97
CA ASP A 241 5.38 2.19 -19.89
C ASP A 241 6.67 1.98 -19.09
N THR A 242 6.96 0.72 -18.74
CA THR A 242 8.20 0.34 -18.05
C THR A 242 9.44 0.73 -18.88
N LEU A 243 9.44 0.41 -20.17
CA LEU A 243 10.54 0.76 -21.06
C LEU A 243 10.71 2.28 -21.23
N ALA A 244 9.61 3.04 -21.25
CA ALA A 244 9.63 4.49 -21.33
C ALA A 244 10.28 5.13 -20.10
N VAL A 245 9.95 4.66 -18.89
CA VAL A 245 10.54 5.14 -17.62
C VAL A 245 12.04 4.84 -17.55
N ILE A 246 12.45 3.62 -17.92
CA ILE A 246 13.87 3.28 -17.97
C ILE A 246 14.59 4.13 -19.02
N GLY A 247 13.99 4.28 -20.21
CA GLY A 247 14.56 5.07 -21.29
C GLY A 247 14.81 6.52 -20.87
N ILE A 248 13.81 7.21 -20.28
CA ILE A 248 13.97 8.62 -19.89
C ILE A 248 15.02 8.79 -18.78
N THR A 249 15.13 7.80 -17.89
CA THR A 249 16.13 7.77 -16.83
C THR A 249 17.53 7.62 -17.40
N LEU A 250 17.76 6.61 -18.26
CA LEU A 250 19.06 6.40 -18.91
C LEU A 250 19.47 7.59 -19.78
N GLN A 251 18.51 8.22 -20.48
CA GLN A 251 18.79 9.46 -21.21
C GLN A 251 19.26 10.58 -20.27
N GLY A 252 18.63 10.75 -19.11
CA GLY A 252 19.04 11.75 -18.13
C GLY A 252 20.37 11.45 -17.45
N LEU A 253 20.75 10.19 -17.37
CA LEU A 253 22.10 9.73 -17.00
C LEU A 253 23.16 9.95 -18.10
N GLY A 254 22.77 10.51 -19.25
CA GLY A 254 23.68 10.89 -20.33
C GLY A 254 23.88 9.82 -21.40
N PHE A 255 23.18 8.68 -21.34
CA PHE A 255 23.27 7.67 -22.38
C PHE A 255 22.64 8.15 -23.69
N THR A 256 23.22 7.73 -24.81
CA THR A 256 22.57 7.85 -26.11
C THR A 256 21.72 6.61 -26.39
N LEU A 257 20.42 6.80 -26.59
CA LEU A 257 19.48 5.70 -26.81
C LEU A 257 19.36 5.33 -28.30
N TYR A 258 19.29 4.03 -28.57
CA TYR A 258 19.06 3.45 -29.88
C TYR A 258 17.92 2.44 -29.83
N ASP A 259 17.11 2.46 -30.89
CA ASP A 259 15.95 1.57 -31.03
C ASP A 259 16.39 0.12 -31.28
N ILE A 260 15.63 -0.82 -30.70
CA ILE A 260 15.69 -2.25 -31.04
C ILE A 260 14.38 -2.63 -31.72
N LYS A 261 14.50 -3.26 -32.89
CA LYS A 261 13.33 -3.78 -33.59
C LYS A 261 13.00 -5.20 -33.14
N THR A 262 11.73 -5.43 -32.84
CA THR A 262 11.20 -6.79 -32.73
C THR A 262 10.60 -7.20 -34.08
N ASP A 263 10.37 -8.51 -34.29
CA ASP A 263 9.73 -8.99 -35.53
C ASP A 263 8.36 -8.33 -35.80
N SER A 264 7.71 -7.83 -34.74
CA SER A 264 6.36 -7.27 -34.83
C SER A 264 6.30 -5.74 -34.92
N ARG A 265 7.31 -5.01 -34.40
CA ARG A 265 7.35 -3.54 -34.36
C ARG A 265 8.69 -2.98 -33.88
N SER A 266 8.92 -1.70 -34.16
CA SER A 266 9.94 -0.87 -33.49
C SER A 266 9.53 -0.65 -32.03
N SER A 267 10.51 -0.72 -31.12
CA SER A 267 10.28 -0.42 -29.71
C SER A 267 10.04 1.07 -29.51
N ALA A 268 10.81 1.93 -30.18
CA ALA A 268 10.62 3.38 -30.15
C ALA A 268 9.21 3.82 -30.61
N ASP A 269 8.67 3.19 -31.65
CA ASP A 269 7.30 3.49 -32.14
C ASP A 269 6.20 3.11 -31.14
N SER A 270 6.53 2.30 -30.14
CA SER A 270 5.63 1.89 -29.06
C SER A 270 5.63 2.88 -27.89
N LEU A 271 6.58 3.80 -27.80
CA LEU A 271 6.76 4.73 -26.67
C LEU A 271 6.21 6.13 -26.99
N LYS A 272 4.99 6.20 -27.51
CA LYS A 272 4.41 7.45 -28.02
C LYS A 272 3.74 8.26 -26.93
N ASP A 273 3.94 9.57 -27.01
CA ASP A 273 3.22 10.53 -26.20
C ASP A 273 1.70 10.46 -26.47
N ARG A 274 0.91 10.59 -25.42
CA ARG A 274 -0.56 10.62 -25.47
C ARG A 274 -1.04 12.07 -25.50
N ILE A 275 -2.26 12.30 -25.99
CA ILE A 275 -2.88 13.63 -25.95
C ILE A 275 -4.18 13.52 -25.16
N ILE A 276 -4.30 14.34 -24.12
CA ILE A 276 -5.50 14.45 -23.29
C ILE A 276 -6.06 15.87 -23.46
N SER A 277 -7.37 15.96 -23.66
CA SER A 277 -8.08 17.24 -23.73
C SER A 277 -8.52 17.67 -22.34
N LEU A 278 -8.28 18.93 -22.00
CA LEU A 278 -8.66 19.55 -20.72
C LEU A 278 -9.52 20.79 -20.98
N GLU A 279 -10.66 20.86 -20.31
CA GLU A 279 -11.50 22.05 -20.27
C GLU A 279 -10.98 23.01 -19.20
N PRO A 280 -10.65 24.29 -19.54
CA PRO A 280 -10.24 25.28 -18.54
C PRO A 280 -11.23 25.44 -17.39
N ASN A 281 -12.52 25.30 -17.67
CA ASN A 281 -13.57 25.43 -16.65
C ASN A 281 -13.48 24.33 -15.58
N LEU A 282 -13.09 23.09 -15.96
CA LEU A 282 -12.90 22.00 -15.01
C LEU A 282 -11.83 22.37 -13.97
N VAL A 283 -10.69 22.89 -14.43
CA VAL A 283 -9.60 23.34 -13.55
C VAL A 283 -10.08 24.39 -12.56
N ASN A 284 -10.74 25.43 -13.06
CA ASN A 284 -11.16 26.56 -12.24
C ASN A 284 -12.23 26.17 -11.22
N GLN A 285 -13.22 25.36 -11.61
CA GLN A 285 -14.27 24.88 -10.72
C GLN A 285 -13.72 23.94 -9.64
N THR A 286 -12.80 23.05 -10.01
CA THR A 286 -12.25 22.09 -9.07
C THR A 286 -11.26 22.71 -8.09
N LEU A 287 -10.39 23.60 -8.56
CA LEU A 287 -9.37 24.24 -7.72
C LEU A 287 -9.86 25.51 -7.01
N GLY A 288 -11.05 26.02 -7.35
CA GLY A 288 -11.58 27.27 -6.78
C GLY A 288 -10.78 28.51 -7.18
N ILE A 289 -10.10 28.48 -8.33
CA ILE A 289 -9.27 29.58 -8.85
C ILE A 289 -9.80 30.08 -10.19
N MET A 290 -9.31 31.24 -10.64
CA MET A 290 -9.66 31.80 -11.95
C MET A 290 -8.41 31.98 -12.82
N LEU A 291 -7.99 30.92 -13.50
CA LEU A 291 -6.90 30.95 -14.47
C LEU A 291 -7.41 31.03 -15.90
N SER A 292 -6.73 31.84 -16.73
CA SER A 292 -6.90 31.81 -18.18
C SER A 292 -6.29 30.54 -18.78
N ALA A 293 -6.74 30.14 -19.97
CA ALA A 293 -6.21 28.95 -20.65
C ALA A 293 -4.70 29.04 -20.90
N GLU A 294 -4.16 30.24 -21.14
CA GLU A 294 -2.73 30.48 -21.30
C GLU A 294 -1.97 30.24 -20.01
N ASN A 295 -2.52 30.69 -18.86
CA ASN A 295 -1.91 30.47 -17.56
C ASN A 295 -1.97 28.99 -17.16
N ILE A 296 -3.07 28.29 -17.45
CA ILE A 296 -3.16 26.83 -17.26
C ILE A 296 -2.07 26.11 -18.09
N CYS A 297 -1.90 26.48 -19.36
CA CYS A 297 -0.81 25.94 -20.19
C CYS A 297 0.58 26.21 -19.58
N LYS A 298 0.80 27.37 -18.97
CA LYS A 298 2.07 27.68 -18.27
C LYS A 298 2.27 26.80 -17.04
N MET A 299 1.21 26.46 -16.30
CA MET A 299 1.31 25.59 -15.11
C MET A 299 1.62 24.16 -15.52
N LEU A 300 0.92 23.60 -16.51
CA LEU A 300 1.22 22.29 -17.09
C LEU A 300 2.68 22.20 -17.59
N LYS A 301 3.18 23.29 -18.20
CA LYS A 301 4.60 23.38 -18.60
C LYS A 301 5.58 23.38 -17.45
N LYS A 302 5.23 23.93 -16.28
CA LYS A 302 6.06 23.78 -15.08
C LYS A 302 6.08 22.32 -14.62
N CYS A 303 5.02 21.56 -14.82
CA CYS A 303 4.98 20.14 -14.45
C CYS A 303 5.56 19.20 -15.54
N ARG A 304 6.42 19.75 -16.40
CA ARG A 304 7.10 19.00 -17.48
C ARG A 304 6.15 18.36 -18.48
N LEU A 305 5.01 18.99 -18.74
CA LEU A 305 4.07 18.64 -19.81
C LEU A 305 4.04 19.73 -20.90
N ASP A 306 3.67 19.38 -22.13
CA ASP A 306 3.44 20.38 -23.18
C ASP A 306 1.95 20.56 -23.41
N ALA A 307 1.47 21.81 -23.42
CA ALA A 307 0.06 22.12 -23.61
C ALA A 307 -0.13 23.23 -24.66
N THR A 308 -1.18 23.09 -25.47
CA THR A 308 -1.57 24.05 -26.51
C THR A 308 -3.08 24.29 -26.49
N ILE A 309 -3.52 25.49 -26.85
CA ILE A 309 -4.93 25.85 -26.91
C ILE A 309 -5.45 25.53 -28.31
N LYS A 310 -6.53 24.75 -28.40
CA LYS A 310 -7.22 24.44 -29.66
C LYS A 310 -8.73 24.43 -29.45
N SER A 311 -9.48 25.20 -30.24
CA SER A 311 -10.94 25.23 -30.21
C SER A 311 -11.54 25.39 -28.80
N LYS A 312 -11.01 26.36 -28.03
CA LYS A 312 -11.38 26.67 -26.62
C LYS A 312 -11.01 25.60 -25.58
N LYS A 313 -10.38 24.49 -25.97
CA LYS A 313 -9.85 23.46 -25.07
C LYS A 313 -8.33 23.54 -25.00
N ILE A 314 -7.76 22.92 -23.97
CA ILE A 314 -6.33 22.71 -23.84
C ILE A 314 -6.02 21.27 -24.24
N LEU A 315 -5.16 21.09 -25.25
CA LEU A 315 -4.61 19.78 -25.61
C LEU A 315 -3.26 19.63 -24.93
N CYS A 316 -3.21 18.74 -23.93
CA CYS A 316 -2.01 18.43 -23.18
C CYS A 316 -1.37 17.15 -23.71
N LYS A 317 -0.07 17.22 -24.00
CA LYS A 317 0.77 16.13 -24.47
C LYS A 317 1.45 15.48 -23.28
N ILE A 318 1.19 14.19 -23.10
CA ILE A 318 1.64 13.39 -21.96
C ILE A 318 2.79 12.50 -22.43
N PRO A 319 3.99 12.65 -21.87
CA PRO A 319 5.10 11.76 -22.22
C PRO A 319 4.79 10.31 -21.85
N SER A 320 5.31 9.36 -22.62
CA SER A 320 5.10 7.93 -22.39
C SER A 320 5.57 7.41 -21.02
N TYR A 321 6.52 8.08 -20.36
CA TYR A 321 6.94 7.73 -19.00
C TYR A 321 6.02 8.27 -17.89
N ARG A 322 5.06 9.16 -18.20
CA ARG A 322 4.00 9.63 -17.28
C ARG A 322 2.72 8.84 -17.54
N PHE A 323 2.76 7.56 -17.24
CA PHE A 323 1.63 6.65 -17.42
C PHE A 323 0.56 6.84 -16.33
N ASP A 324 0.90 7.50 -15.23
CA ASP A 324 0.02 7.90 -14.12
C ASP A 324 -1.09 8.87 -14.54
N ILE A 325 -0.86 9.69 -15.57
CA ILE A 325 -1.86 10.61 -16.09
C ILE A 325 -2.81 9.83 -17.02
N LEU A 326 -4.01 9.51 -16.54
CA LEU A 326 -5.02 8.72 -17.24
C LEU A 326 -6.14 9.58 -17.83
N GLY A 327 -6.42 10.73 -17.23
CA GLY A 327 -7.54 11.58 -17.63
C GLY A 327 -7.39 13.06 -17.29
N PRO A 328 -8.45 13.85 -17.53
CA PRO A 328 -8.42 15.29 -17.31
C PRO A 328 -8.21 15.70 -15.85
N MET A 329 -8.65 14.88 -14.88
CA MET A 329 -8.50 15.19 -13.46
C MET A 329 -7.04 15.14 -13.01
N ASP A 330 -6.25 14.22 -13.54
CA ASP A 330 -4.80 14.17 -13.29
C ASP A 330 -4.12 15.44 -13.84
N LEU A 331 -4.64 16.02 -14.93
CA LEU A 331 -4.15 17.32 -15.41
C LEU A 331 -4.57 18.48 -14.50
N VAL A 332 -5.72 18.40 -13.83
CA VAL A 332 -6.11 19.38 -12.82
C VAL A 332 -5.13 19.35 -11.64
N GLU A 333 -4.73 18.17 -11.20
CA GLU A 333 -3.67 17.99 -10.20
C GLU A 333 -2.35 18.62 -10.66
N GLU A 334 -1.90 18.33 -11.89
CA GLU A 334 -0.68 18.92 -12.44
C GLU A 334 -0.77 20.45 -12.53
N VAL A 335 -1.95 21.01 -12.80
CA VAL A 335 -2.15 22.48 -12.76
C VAL A 335 -2.03 23.01 -11.34
N ALA A 336 -2.58 22.33 -10.34
CA ALA A 336 -2.46 22.71 -8.94
C ALA A 336 -0.99 22.73 -8.48
N LEU A 337 -0.21 21.71 -8.85
CA LEU A 337 1.23 21.64 -8.58
C LEU A 337 1.99 22.78 -9.27
N GLY A 338 1.72 23.03 -10.55
CA GLY A 338 2.40 24.09 -11.30
C GLY A 338 2.05 25.50 -10.82
N TYR A 339 0.80 25.68 -10.35
CA TYR A 339 0.32 26.90 -9.70
C TYR A 339 0.95 27.10 -8.32
N GLY A 340 1.20 25.99 -7.61
CA GLY A 340 1.62 25.96 -6.22
C GLY A 340 0.39 25.90 -5.32
N ILE A 341 0.20 24.76 -4.65
CA ILE A 341 -0.93 24.51 -3.74
C ILE A 341 -1.02 25.59 -2.66
N GLN A 342 0.11 26.06 -2.16
CA GLN A 342 0.22 27.14 -1.17
C GLN A 342 -0.36 28.49 -1.64
N ASN A 343 -0.57 28.66 -2.96
CA ASN A 343 -1.15 29.88 -3.53
C ASN A 343 -2.68 29.79 -3.68
N ILE A 344 -3.30 28.66 -3.32
CA ILE A 344 -4.75 28.48 -3.38
C ILE A 344 -5.35 29.05 -2.10
N SER A 345 -6.20 30.07 -2.25
CA SER A 345 -6.89 30.69 -1.12
C SER A 345 -7.89 29.73 -0.49
N THR A 346 -7.86 29.60 0.84
CA THR A 346 -8.84 28.83 1.59
C THR A 346 -10.21 29.50 1.57
N THR A 347 -11.27 28.74 1.25
CA THR A 347 -12.66 29.21 1.27
C THR A 347 -13.51 28.31 2.16
N LEU A 348 -14.53 28.87 2.81
CA LEU A 348 -15.52 28.05 3.50
C LEU A 348 -16.39 27.30 2.48
N PRO A 349 -16.77 26.04 2.74
CA PRO A 349 -17.69 25.31 1.87
C PRO A 349 -19.05 26.02 1.84
N PRO A 350 -19.80 25.93 0.72
CA PRO A 350 -21.11 26.57 0.59
C PRO A 350 -22.20 25.89 1.43
N SER A 351 -21.92 24.73 2.02
CA SER A 351 -22.89 24.01 2.85
C SER A 351 -23.18 24.79 4.12
N THR A 352 -24.47 25.05 4.35
CA THR A 352 -25.00 25.69 5.56
C THR A 352 -25.45 24.67 6.60
N SER A 353 -25.26 23.37 6.35
CA SER A 353 -25.67 22.31 7.26
C SER A 353 -24.85 22.34 8.54
N ILE A 354 -25.54 22.40 9.68
CA ILE A 354 -24.93 22.23 11.00
C ILE A 354 -24.77 20.73 11.25
N GLY A 355 -23.55 20.27 11.51
CA GLY A 355 -23.31 18.88 11.91
C GLY A 355 -23.96 18.60 13.27
N GLN A 356 -24.56 17.42 13.42
CA GLN A 356 -25.15 16.95 14.68
C GLN A 356 -24.66 15.55 15.03
N LYS A 357 -24.54 15.25 16.34
CA LYS A 357 -24.28 13.87 16.80
C LYS A 357 -25.50 12.99 16.49
N SER A 358 -25.25 11.73 16.12
CA SER A 358 -26.34 10.75 16.00
C SER A 358 -26.97 10.50 17.38
N GLN A 359 -28.23 10.07 17.40
CA GLN A 359 -28.93 9.72 18.63
C GLN A 359 -28.19 8.61 19.39
N THR A 360 -27.65 7.61 18.68
CA THR A 360 -26.84 6.54 19.25
C THR A 360 -25.61 7.09 19.98
N THR A 361 -24.84 8.01 19.37
CA THR A 361 -23.65 8.59 20.02
C THR A 361 -24.05 9.39 21.25
N GLN A 362 -25.11 10.20 21.17
CA GLN A 362 -25.62 10.93 22.34
C GLN A 362 -25.98 9.98 23.48
N LYS A 363 -26.63 8.85 23.16
CA LYS A 363 -27.03 7.87 24.16
C LYS A 363 -25.86 7.13 24.79
N LEU A 364 -24.83 6.79 24.01
CA LEU A 364 -23.60 6.20 24.54
C LEU A 364 -22.84 7.19 25.44
N ASP A 365 -22.80 8.46 25.06
CA ASP A 365 -22.22 9.52 25.90
C ASP A 365 -22.95 9.60 27.25
N GLU A 366 -24.30 9.57 27.25
CA GLU A 366 -25.12 9.54 28.47
C GLU A 366 -24.81 8.33 29.37
N LEU A 367 -24.83 7.12 28.80
CA LEU A 367 -24.52 5.89 29.54
C LEU A 367 -23.10 5.92 30.15
N THR A 368 -22.15 6.45 29.41
CA THR A 368 -20.76 6.63 29.86
C THR A 368 -20.71 7.55 31.08
N GLN A 369 -21.40 8.69 31.05
CA GLN A 369 -21.45 9.60 32.19
C GLN A 369 -22.12 8.97 33.42
N ILE A 370 -23.17 8.15 33.22
CA ILE A 370 -23.82 7.43 34.32
C ILE A 370 -22.86 6.43 34.96
N MET A 371 -22.15 5.62 34.17
CA MET A 371 -21.19 4.65 34.68
C MET A 371 -20.02 5.31 35.43
N ILE A 372 -19.50 6.44 34.92
CA ILE A 372 -18.51 7.26 35.62
C ILE A 372 -19.07 7.78 36.95
N GLY A 373 -20.31 8.28 36.95
CA GLY A 373 -21.00 8.73 38.17
C GLY A 373 -21.22 7.61 39.20
N LEU A 374 -21.35 6.37 38.75
CA LEU A 374 -21.42 5.16 39.59
C LEU A 374 -20.04 4.67 40.07
N GLY A 375 -18.96 5.38 39.72
CA GLY A 375 -17.60 5.11 40.17
C GLY A 375 -16.85 4.07 39.34
N TYR A 376 -17.28 3.81 38.10
CA TYR A 376 -16.58 2.92 37.18
C TYR A 376 -15.63 3.70 36.26
N THR A 377 -14.53 3.06 35.89
CA THR A 377 -13.55 3.58 34.93
C THR A 377 -13.75 2.90 33.58
N GLU A 378 -13.78 3.67 32.50
CA GLU A 378 -13.95 3.13 31.14
C GLU A 378 -12.67 2.44 30.66
N ALA A 379 -12.80 1.24 30.12
CA ALA A 379 -11.77 0.49 29.42
C ALA A 379 -12.03 0.53 27.91
N LEU A 380 -10.96 0.51 27.12
CA LEU A 380 -11.02 0.46 25.65
C LEU A 380 -10.23 -0.75 25.17
N ASN A 381 -10.95 -1.83 24.85
CA ASN A 381 -10.34 -3.06 24.37
C ASN A 381 -10.47 -3.19 22.84
N SER A 382 -9.52 -3.91 22.23
CA SER A 382 -9.60 -4.23 20.81
C SER A 382 -10.78 -5.16 20.52
N SER A 383 -11.49 -4.89 19.42
CA SER A 383 -12.51 -5.81 18.90
C SER A 383 -11.92 -7.11 18.35
N LEU A 384 -10.63 -7.10 17.98
CA LEU A 384 -9.86 -8.30 17.63
C LEU A 384 -9.02 -8.73 18.83
N THR A 385 -9.28 -9.93 19.32
CA THR A 385 -8.59 -10.57 20.44
C THR A 385 -8.19 -11.98 20.01
N ASN A 386 -8.04 -12.91 20.95
CA ASN A 386 -7.62 -14.28 20.72
C ASN A 386 -8.64 -15.28 21.30
N ARG A 387 -8.56 -16.53 20.83
CA ARG A 387 -9.42 -17.63 21.28
C ARG A 387 -9.28 -17.92 22.77
N GLN A 388 -8.07 -17.82 23.30
CA GLN A 388 -7.76 -18.14 24.69
C GLN A 388 -8.53 -17.21 25.65
N THR A 389 -8.49 -15.91 25.40
CA THR A 389 -9.17 -14.88 26.21
C THR A 389 -10.69 -15.01 26.07
N LEU A 390 -11.23 -15.16 24.86
CA LEU A 390 -12.68 -15.18 24.66
C LEU A 390 -13.38 -16.46 25.10
N TYR A 391 -12.74 -17.62 24.91
CA TYR A 391 -13.39 -18.94 25.02
C TYR A 391 -12.71 -19.86 26.03
N ASP A 392 -11.40 -20.06 25.94
CA ASP A 392 -10.72 -21.09 26.74
C ASP A 392 -10.66 -20.69 28.24
N ASN A 393 -10.30 -19.43 28.53
CA ASN A 393 -10.26 -18.90 29.90
C ASN A 393 -11.66 -18.72 30.51
N THR A 394 -12.67 -18.51 29.68
CA THR A 394 -14.06 -18.21 30.06
C THR A 394 -14.96 -19.44 30.07
N LYS A 395 -14.45 -20.59 29.62
CA LYS A 395 -15.18 -21.86 29.46
C LYS A 395 -16.34 -21.79 28.46
N ARG A 396 -16.33 -20.81 27.55
CA ARG A 396 -17.39 -20.61 26.55
C ARG A 396 -17.18 -21.54 25.36
N ASP A 397 -18.27 -21.87 24.67
CA ASP A 397 -18.25 -22.71 23.47
C ASP A 397 -17.72 -21.92 22.25
N PRO A 398 -16.60 -22.34 21.63
CA PRO A 398 -16.03 -21.68 20.47
C PRO A 398 -16.77 -22.02 19.15
N SER A 399 -17.86 -22.81 19.15
CA SER A 399 -18.56 -23.22 17.92
C SER A 399 -19.02 -22.06 17.00
N LYS A 400 -19.18 -20.86 17.56
CA LYS A 400 -19.59 -19.65 16.83
C LYS A 400 -18.47 -18.62 16.67
N LEU A 401 -17.22 -19.01 16.91
CA LEU A 401 -16.07 -18.13 16.78
C LEU A 401 -15.94 -17.56 15.36
N ILE A 402 -15.46 -16.32 15.24
CA ILE A 402 -15.22 -15.65 13.96
C ILE A 402 -13.73 -15.31 13.85
N GLU A 403 -13.02 -16.03 12.99
CA GLU A 403 -11.57 -15.91 12.80
C GLU A 403 -11.20 -15.13 11.53
N VAL A 404 -10.09 -14.39 11.62
CA VAL A 404 -9.45 -13.79 10.43
C VAL A 404 -8.66 -14.86 9.67
N VAL A 405 -8.59 -14.74 8.34
CA VAL A 405 -7.90 -15.73 7.48
C VAL A 405 -6.40 -15.76 7.76
N GLU A 406 -5.78 -14.60 7.92
CA GLU A 406 -4.37 -14.45 8.27
C GLU A 406 -4.21 -13.28 9.24
N SER A 407 -3.40 -13.47 10.28
CA SER A 407 -3.03 -12.41 11.20
C SER A 407 -1.52 -12.35 11.38
N LYS A 408 -1.01 -11.12 11.54
CA LYS A 408 0.40 -10.89 11.89
C LYS A 408 0.67 -11.04 13.40
N SER A 409 -0.38 -11.15 14.21
CA SER A 409 -0.29 -11.28 15.68
C SER A 409 -1.23 -12.38 16.16
N GLN A 410 -0.75 -13.24 17.07
CA GLN A 410 -1.59 -14.25 17.71
C GLN A 410 -2.66 -13.63 18.62
N GLU A 411 -2.42 -12.41 19.12
CA GLU A 411 -3.36 -11.64 19.95
C GLU A 411 -4.55 -11.07 19.19
N HIS A 412 -4.53 -11.08 17.86
CA HIS A 412 -5.56 -10.49 17.01
C HIS A 412 -6.01 -11.48 15.94
N THR A 413 -6.65 -12.56 16.38
CA THR A 413 -7.08 -13.69 15.55
C THR A 413 -8.61 -13.84 15.48
N VAL A 414 -9.34 -13.38 16.50
CA VAL A 414 -10.77 -13.62 16.66
C VAL A 414 -11.52 -12.31 16.92
N LEU A 415 -12.67 -12.11 16.26
CA LEU A 415 -13.59 -11.01 16.58
C LEU A 415 -14.37 -11.31 17.87
N ARG A 416 -14.44 -10.34 18.78
CA ARG A 416 -15.13 -10.50 20.06
C ARG A 416 -16.64 -10.63 19.92
N ASP A 417 -17.22 -11.62 20.59
CA ASP A 417 -18.67 -11.83 20.68
C ASP A 417 -19.23 -11.43 22.06
N SER A 418 -18.37 -10.92 22.95
CA SER A 418 -18.68 -10.44 24.30
C SER A 418 -17.56 -9.49 24.77
N ILE A 419 -17.91 -8.51 25.60
CA ILE A 419 -16.98 -7.54 26.18
C ILE A 419 -16.38 -8.05 27.50
N LEU A 420 -17.16 -8.80 28.30
CA LEU A 420 -16.72 -9.26 29.64
C LEU A 420 -15.33 -9.94 29.66
N PRO A 421 -14.95 -10.82 28.72
CA PRO A 421 -13.63 -11.45 28.73
C PRO A 421 -12.48 -10.44 28.65
N GLY A 422 -12.64 -9.37 27.87
CA GLY A 422 -11.64 -8.30 27.78
C GLY A 422 -11.50 -7.53 29.10
N LEU A 423 -12.61 -7.25 29.78
CA LEU A 423 -12.58 -6.63 31.11
C LEU A 423 -11.90 -7.52 32.15
N LEU A 424 -12.07 -8.85 32.09
CA LEU A 424 -11.34 -9.80 32.95
C LEU A 424 -9.83 -9.81 32.65
N GLU A 425 -9.45 -9.71 31.38
CA GLU A 425 -8.05 -9.55 30.97
C GLU A 425 -7.45 -8.23 31.47
N ASN A 426 -8.22 -7.13 31.48
CA ASN A 426 -7.79 -5.88 32.10
C ASN A 426 -7.53 -6.05 33.60
N LEU A 427 -8.44 -6.71 34.34
CA LEU A 427 -8.22 -7.00 35.76
C LEU A 427 -6.98 -7.88 35.97
N SER A 428 -6.79 -8.89 35.13
CA SER A 428 -5.63 -9.81 35.16
C SER A 428 -4.30 -9.08 35.00
N THR A 429 -4.23 -8.16 34.04
CA THR A 429 -3.03 -7.37 33.76
C THR A 429 -2.78 -6.30 34.83
N ASN A 430 -3.81 -5.87 35.56
CA ASN A 430 -3.75 -4.84 36.60
C ASN A 430 -3.89 -5.38 38.03
N ILE A 431 -3.57 -6.65 38.29
CA ILE A 431 -3.65 -7.26 39.64
C ILE A 431 -2.77 -6.58 40.72
N HIS A 432 -1.83 -5.72 40.30
CA HIS A 432 -0.94 -4.97 41.17
C HIS A 432 -1.53 -3.62 41.61
N GLU A 433 -2.61 -3.18 40.97
CA GLU A 433 -3.30 -1.94 41.29
C GLU A 433 -4.24 -2.10 42.50
N SER A 434 -4.56 -0.96 43.12
CA SER A 434 -5.39 -0.94 44.33
C SER A 434 -6.84 -1.37 44.05
N TYR A 435 -7.41 -2.12 45.00
CA TYR A 435 -8.84 -2.46 45.01
C TYR A 435 -9.66 -1.40 45.77
N PRO A 436 -10.96 -1.20 45.44
CA PRO A 436 -11.74 -1.91 44.43
C PRO A 436 -11.40 -1.47 43.00
N GLN A 437 -11.34 -2.43 42.08
CA GLN A 437 -11.22 -2.15 40.65
C GLN A 437 -12.60 -2.26 40.02
N LYS A 438 -13.08 -1.17 39.41
CA LYS A 438 -14.40 -1.07 38.78
C LYS A 438 -14.24 -0.61 37.35
N LEU A 439 -14.43 -1.53 36.40
CA LEU A 439 -14.20 -1.28 34.97
C LEU A 439 -15.50 -1.47 34.19
N PHE A 440 -15.71 -0.64 33.18
CA PHE A 440 -16.78 -0.82 32.21
C PHE A 440 -16.28 -0.53 30.81
N GLU A 441 -16.98 -1.04 29.80
CA GLU A 441 -16.69 -0.74 28.40
C GLU A 441 -18.00 -0.71 27.62
N THR A 442 -18.10 0.23 26.68
CA THR A 442 -19.08 0.19 25.59
C THR A 442 -18.38 -0.13 24.28
N GLY A 443 -18.94 -1.02 23.47
CA GLY A 443 -18.25 -1.44 22.26
C GLY A 443 -19.06 -2.37 21.36
N ILE A 444 -18.55 -2.58 20.15
CA ILE A 444 -19.16 -3.47 19.17
C ILE A 444 -18.77 -4.92 19.50
N ILE A 445 -19.77 -5.79 19.50
CA ILE A 445 -19.65 -7.25 19.52
C ILE A 445 -20.20 -7.82 18.21
N PHE A 446 -19.72 -9.02 17.85
CA PHE A 446 -20.03 -9.68 16.58
C PHE A 446 -20.71 -11.01 16.82
N THR A 447 -21.76 -11.31 16.03
CA THR A 447 -22.40 -12.63 16.00
C THR A 447 -22.26 -13.27 14.63
N ASN A 448 -22.03 -14.60 14.62
CA ASN A 448 -21.83 -15.40 13.41
C ASN A 448 -23.16 -15.68 12.67
N ASP A 449 -23.85 -14.61 12.30
CA ASP A 449 -24.98 -14.60 11.38
C ASP A 449 -24.46 -14.50 9.93
N SER A 450 -25.36 -14.65 8.94
CA SER A 450 -25.01 -14.47 7.52
C SER A 450 -25.86 -13.36 6.90
N PRO A 451 -25.33 -12.13 6.72
CA PRO A 451 -23.97 -11.69 7.03
C PRO A 451 -23.71 -11.56 8.55
N ILE A 452 -22.43 -11.49 8.94
CA ILE A 452 -22.02 -11.22 10.32
C ILE A 452 -22.76 -9.97 10.80
N LYS A 453 -23.34 -10.07 12.00
CA LYS A 453 -24.12 -8.99 12.58
C LYS A 453 -23.30 -8.29 13.66
N GLU A 454 -23.34 -6.97 13.61
CA GLU A 454 -22.75 -6.09 14.62
C GLU A 454 -23.82 -5.66 15.63
N SER A 455 -23.45 -5.56 16.89
CA SER A 455 -24.32 -5.05 17.95
C SER A 455 -23.51 -4.28 18.97
N ILE A 456 -24.10 -3.26 19.57
CA ILE A 456 -23.43 -2.46 20.59
C ILE A 456 -23.74 -3.07 21.94
N SER A 457 -22.72 -3.33 22.74
CA SER A 457 -22.80 -3.90 24.08
C SER A 457 -22.20 -2.95 25.11
N LEU A 458 -22.69 -3.02 26.34
CA LEU A 458 -22.12 -2.41 27.53
C LEU A 458 -21.88 -3.50 28.55
N ALA A 459 -20.65 -3.64 29.02
CA ALA A 459 -20.31 -4.54 30.11
C ALA A 459 -19.61 -3.81 31.24
N CYS A 460 -19.71 -4.35 32.45
CA CYS A 460 -18.91 -3.88 33.57
C CYS A 460 -18.54 -5.01 34.53
N VAL A 461 -17.47 -4.79 35.30
CA VAL A 461 -16.97 -5.68 36.35
C VAL A 461 -16.58 -4.87 37.59
N SER A 462 -16.93 -5.39 38.77
CA SER A 462 -16.39 -5.00 40.07
C SER A 462 -15.47 -6.11 40.57
N ALA A 463 -14.28 -5.77 41.03
CA ALA A 463 -13.33 -6.71 41.61
C ALA A 463 -12.83 -6.21 42.97
N HIS A 464 -13.20 -6.92 44.03
CA HIS A 464 -12.76 -6.73 45.42
C HIS A 464 -13.26 -7.86 46.32
N LYS A 465 -12.77 -7.91 47.56
CA LYS A 465 -13.06 -8.97 48.54
C LYS A 465 -14.55 -9.24 48.79
N GLU A 466 -15.39 -8.22 48.67
CA GLU A 466 -16.83 -8.25 48.98
C GLU A 466 -17.70 -8.22 47.72
N SER A 467 -17.11 -8.29 46.52
CA SER A 467 -17.83 -8.24 45.26
C SER A 467 -18.86 -9.38 45.21
N ALA A 468 -20.12 -9.02 45.01
CA ALA A 468 -21.23 -9.96 45.10
C ALA A 468 -22.36 -9.62 44.13
N TYR A 469 -23.21 -10.60 43.84
CA TYR A 469 -24.37 -10.45 42.96
C TYR A 469 -25.25 -9.23 43.29
N THR A 470 -25.46 -8.94 44.58
CA THR A 470 -26.32 -7.84 45.04
C THR A 470 -25.77 -6.47 44.67
N GLU A 471 -24.45 -6.27 44.75
CA GLU A 471 -23.82 -5.00 44.36
C GLU A 471 -24.02 -4.75 42.87
N ILE A 472 -23.61 -5.72 42.05
CA ILE A 472 -23.65 -5.56 40.60
C ILE A 472 -25.09 -5.42 40.08
N LYS A 473 -26.06 -6.04 40.76
CA LYS A 473 -27.48 -5.85 40.47
C LYS A 473 -27.95 -4.43 40.80
N SER A 474 -27.49 -3.85 41.91
CA SER A 474 -27.78 -2.45 42.24
C SER A 474 -27.19 -1.49 41.22
N ILE A 475 -25.99 -1.75 40.70
CA ILE A 475 -25.38 -0.96 39.61
C ILE A 475 -26.20 -1.06 38.33
N LEU A 476 -26.56 -2.27 37.90
CA LEU A 476 -27.42 -2.50 36.73
C LEU A 476 -28.75 -1.73 36.84
N GLN A 477 -29.43 -1.84 37.98
CA GLN A 477 -30.71 -1.17 38.21
C GLN A 477 -30.55 0.36 38.25
N SER A 478 -29.44 0.86 38.80
CA SER A 478 -29.16 2.31 38.85
C SER A 478 -28.87 2.86 37.46
N LEU A 479 -28.08 2.14 36.65
CA LEU A 479 -27.79 2.49 35.26
C LEU A 479 -29.09 2.63 34.45
N LEU A 480 -29.89 1.56 34.39
CA LEU A 480 -31.11 1.53 33.57
C LEU A 480 -32.20 2.50 34.05
N LYS A 481 -32.29 2.71 35.37
CA LYS A 481 -33.22 3.68 35.95
C LYS A 481 -32.82 5.13 35.65
N THR A 482 -31.53 5.44 35.70
CA THR A 482 -31.01 6.80 35.43
C THR A 482 -31.07 7.13 33.94
N ASP A 483 -30.82 6.14 33.09
CA ASP A 483 -30.74 6.33 31.64
C ASP A 483 -32.08 6.68 30.98
N ALA A 484 -33.14 5.94 31.28
CA ALA A 484 -34.47 6.16 30.70
C ALA A 484 -35.61 5.62 31.57
N ASN A 485 -35.40 5.52 32.90
CA ASN A 485 -36.34 4.91 33.84
C ASN A 485 -36.77 3.50 33.40
N ILE A 486 -35.83 2.73 32.82
CA ILE A 486 -36.06 1.38 32.32
C ILE A 486 -36.10 0.42 33.51
N GLU A 487 -37.21 -0.29 33.67
CA GLU A 487 -37.32 -1.38 34.63
C GLU A 487 -36.77 -2.68 34.04
N CYS A 488 -35.89 -3.33 34.80
CA CYS A 488 -35.34 -4.65 34.43
C CYS A 488 -35.72 -5.72 35.46
N GLN A 489 -35.87 -6.95 34.98
CA GLN A 489 -36.03 -8.14 35.81
C GLN A 489 -34.81 -9.04 35.66
N THR A 490 -34.45 -9.76 36.72
CA THR A 490 -33.38 -10.76 36.70
C THR A 490 -33.98 -12.14 36.90
N LYS A 491 -33.91 -13.00 35.88
CA LYS A 491 -34.42 -14.39 35.95
C LYS A 491 -33.25 -15.36 36.09
N THR A 492 -33.27 -16.22 37.11
CA THR A 492 -32.21 -17.20 37.34
C THR A 492 -31.91 -18.01 36.08
N SER A 493 -30.63 -18.10 35.72
CA SER A 493 -30.16 -18.81 34.53
C SER A 493 -28.77 -19.44 34.80
N THR A 494 -28.15 -19.95 33.76
CA THR A 494 -26.80 -20.53 33.81
C THR A 494 -25.96 -19.94 32.68
N ASP A 495 -24.70 -19.66 32.94
CA ASP A 495 -23.73 -19.19 31.96
C ASP A 495 -22.35 -19.79 32.30
N PRO A 496 -21.55 -20.27 31.33
CA PRO A 496 -20.25 -20.86 31.60
C PRO A 496 -19.25 -19.92 32.31
N MET A 497 -19.38 -18.60 32.10
CA MET A 497 -18.52 -17.60 32.73
C MET A 497 -18.87 -17.32 34.19
N LEU A 498 -20.10 -17.64 34.60
CA LEU A 498 -20.69 -17.16 35.85
C LEU A 498 -20.93 -18.30 36.84
N ALA A 499 -20.77 -18.01 38.13
CA ALA A 499 -20.87 -18.97 39.21
C ALA A 499 -22.28 -19.56 39.34
N LYS A 500 -22.37 -20.90 39.40
CA LYS A 500 -23.65 -21.61 39.51
C LYS A 500 -24.47 -21.14 40.72
N GLY A 501 -25.74 -20.79 40.46
CA GLY A 501 -26.66 -20.29 41.49
C GLY A 501 -26.54 -18.79 41.79
N LYS A 502 -25.59 -18.09 41.15
CA LYS A 502 -25.37 -16.64 41.27
C LYS A 502 -25.38 -15.95 39.90
N THR A 503 -26.24 -16.44 39.02
CA THR A 503 -26.36 -16.04 37.62
C THR A 503 -27.81 -15.77 37.27
N ALA A 504 -28.05 -14.70 36.50
CA ALA A 504 -29.36 -14.41 35.96
C ALA A 504 -29.28 -13.80 34.55
N ASP A 505 -30.33 -14.04 33.77
CA ASP A 505 -30.62 -13.32 32.54
C ASP A 505 -31.22 -11.96 32.91
N ILE A 506 -30.79 -10.92 32.20
CA ILE A 506 -31.37 -9.57 32.31
C ILE A 506 -32.50 -9.47 31.31
N LEU A 507 -33.71 -9.20 31.80
CA LEU A 507 -34.92 -9.06 31.00
C LEU A 507 -35.42 -7.61 31.03
N VAL A 508 -35.64 -7.03 29.86
CA VAL A 508 -36.32 -5.73 29.68
C VAL A 508 -37.54 -5.98 28.80
N ASN A 509 -38.73 -5.56 29.25
CA ASN A 509 -40.01 -5.84 28.57
C ASN A 509 -40.21 -7.33 28.23
N GLY A 510 -39.72 -8.24 29.09
CA GLY A 510 -39.79 -9.69 28.91
C GLY A 510 -38.78 -10.27 27.91
N LYS A 511 -37.99 -9.44 27.21
CA LYS A 511 -36.93 -9.87 26.29
C LYS A 511 -35.57 -9.95 27.01
N LYS A 512 -34.81 -11.02 26.78
CA LYS A 512 -33.44 -11.15 27.27
C LYS A 512 -32.52 -10.19 26.52
N VAL A 513 -31.86 -9.30 27.26
CA VAL A 513 -30.95 -8.28 26.73
C VAL A 513 -29.51 -8.46 27.25
N GLY A 514 -29.26 -9.41 28.15
CA GLY A 514 -27.95 -9.55 28.76
C GLY A 514 -27.86 -10.62 29.84
N ILE A 515 -26.72 -10.66 30.52
CA ILE A 515 -26.41 -11.56 31.63
C ILE A 515 -25.82 -10.78 32.80
N ILE A 516 -26.05 -11.26 34.02
CA ILE A 516 -25.49 -10.69 35.26
C ILE A 516 -25.12 -11.81 36.23
N GLY A 517 -23.99 -11.68 36.92
CA GLY A 517 -23.58 -12.67 37.90
C GLY A 517 -22.26 -12.38 38.63
N GLU A 518 -21.93 -13.29 39.53
CA GLU A 518 -20.54 -13.45 40.01
C GLU A 518 -19.76 -14.30 39.01
N ILE A 519 -18.53 -13.92 38.70
CA ILE A 519 -17.65 -14.68 37.80
C ILE A 519 -17.30 -16.01 38.46
N ASP A 520 -17.32 -17.09 37.69
CA ASP A 520 -17.00 -18.43 38.17
C ASP A 520 -15.55 -18.50 38.71
N PRO A 521 -15.31 -19.15 39.87
CA PRO A 521 -13.97 -19.22 40.47
C PRO A 521 -12.90 -19.80 39.54
N GLN A 522 -13.24 -20.78 38.69
CA GLN A 522 -12.30 -21.34 37.74
C GLN A 522 -11.93 -20.32 36.65
N VAL A 523 -12.87 -19.45 36.25
CA VAL A 523 -12.59 -18.37 35.29
C VAL A 523 -11.70 -17.31 35.94
N ILE A 524 -11.97 -16.93 37.19
CA ILE A 524 -11.10 -16.05 37.99
C ILE A 524 -9.67 -16.60 38.05
N ASP A 525 -9.52 -17.90 38.31
CA ASP A 525 -8.22 -18.60 38.36
C ASP A 525 -7.53 -18.64 36.99
N ASN A 526 -8.27 -18.93 35.91
CA ASN A 526 -7.74 -18.92 34.54
C ASN A 526 -7.17 -17.55 34.16
N PHE A 527 -7.84 -16.47 34.57
CA PHE A 527 -7.35 -15.09 34.43
C PHE A 527 -6.39 -14.66 35.54
N LYS A 528 -6.06 -15.52 36.51
CA LYS A 528 -5.12 -15.23 37.62
C LYS A 528 -5.53 -14.02 38.48
N ILE A 529 -6.83 -13.74 38.58
CA ILE A 529 -7.37 -12.65 39.39
C ILE A 529 -7.42 -13.08 40.86
N ARG A 530 -7.10 -12.18 41.79
CA ARG A 530 -6.86 -12.52 43.22
C ARG A 530 -8.04 -12.29 44.15
N VAL A 531 -9.13 -11.73 43.62
CA VAL A 531 -10.32 -11.34 44.40
C VAL A 531 -11.57 -11.79 43.66
N PRO A 532 -12.71 -11.96 44.37
CA PRO A 532 -13.99 -12.15 43.72
C PRO A 532 -14.31 -11.03 42.72
N VAL A 533 -14.96 -11.42 41.62
CA VAL A 533 -15.41 -10.50 40.57
C VAL A 533 -16.89 -10.72 40.32
N SER A 534 -17.65 -9.64 40.17
CA SER A 534 -19.04 -9.68 39.70
C SER A 534 -19.23 -8.69 38.56
N GLY A 535 -20.01 -9.07 37.55
CA GLY A 535 -20.19 -8.25 36.36
C GLY A 535 -21.54 -8.47 35.69
N PHE A 536 -21.83 -7.61 34.71
CA PHE A 536 -22.93 -7.82 33.78
C PHE A 536 -22.52 -7.38 32.37
N GLU A 537 -23.24 -7.88 31.38
CA GLU A 537 -23.16 -7.41 29.99
C GLU A 537 -24.57 -7.26 29.40
N LEU A 538 -24.79 -6.16 28.68
CA LEU A 538 -26.05 -5.73 28.07
C LEU A 538 -25.84 -5.45 26.60
N VAL A 539 -26.61 -6.09 25.73
CA VAL A 539 -26.68 -5.73 24.31
C VAL A 539 -27.62 -4.53 24.15
N LEU A 540 -27.03 -3.34 24.05
CA LEU A 540 -27.72 -2.05 24.01
C LEU A 540 -28.60 -1.87 22.77
N SER A 541 -28.18 -2.40 21.62
CA SER A 541 -28.92 -2.30 20.35
C SER A 541 -30.31 -2.97 20.38
N GLU A 542 -30.64 -3.69 21.45
CA GLU A 542 -31.95 -4.29 21.62
C GLU A 542 -33.00 -3.37 22.24
N PHE A 543 -32.60 -2.22 22.79
CA PHE A 543 -33.53 -1.28 23.45
C PHE A 543 -33.12 0.21 23.38
N ILE A 544 -31.92 0.54 22.89
CA ILE A 544 -31.59 1.91 22.46
C ILE A 544 -32.13 2.10 21.04
N VAL A 545 -33.13 2.96 20.88
CA VAL A 545 -33.69 3.42 19.59
C VAL A 545 -33.08 4.76 19.24
#